data_AF-A0A961M8U2-F1
#
_entry.id   AF-A0A961M8U2-F1
#
_cell.length_a   1.000
_cell.length_b   1.000
_cell.length_c   1.000
_cell.angle_alpha   90.00
_cell.angle_beta   90.00
_cell.angle_gamma   90.00
#
_symmetry.space_group_name_H-M   'P 1'
#
loop_
_entity.id
_entity.type
_entity.pdbx_description
1 polymer ?
#
loop_
_entity_poly.entity_id
_entity_poly.type
_entity_poly.pdbx_seq_one_letter_code
_entity_poly.pdbx_strand_id
1 'polypeptide(L)'
;KAKELIRDPDIRMVLLDEINIALRYDYLDVAEVVAFLRDEKPEMTHVVLTGRNAKPELIELADLVTEMTLVKHPFRSGIKAQAGVEF
;
A
#
# COMPACT_ATOMS: atom_id res chain seq x y z
N LYS A 1 1.39 -14.42 6.84
CA LYS A 1 0.31 -13.58 7.41
C LYS A 1 -0.49 -12.76 6.40
N ALA A 2 0.07 -11.77 5.69
CA ALA A 2 -0.71 -10.94 4.74
C ALA A 2 -1.46 -11.78 3.67
N LYS A 3 -0.77 -12.77 3.08
CA LYS A 3 -1.39 -13.72 2.13
C LYS A 3 -2.56 -14.50 2.72
N GLU A 4 -2.49 -14.89 4.00
CA GLU A 4 -3.60 -15.58 4.69
C GLU A 4 -4.79 -14.64 4.85
N LEU A 5 -4.56 -13.40 5.31
CA LEU A 5 -5.63 -12.41 5.50
C LEU A 5 -6.32 -12.04 4.18
N ILE A 6 -5.55 -11.96 3.08
CA ILE A 6 -6.10 -11.64 1.76
C ILE A 6 -6.95 -12.79 1.21
N ARG A 7 -6.56 -14.04 1.48
CA ARG A 7 -7.30 -15.24 1.03
C ARG A 7 -8.51 -15.56 1.91
N ASP A 8 -8.62 -14.98 3.10
CA ASP A 8 -9.71 -15.21 4.02
C ASP A 8 -11.02 -14.61 3.46
N PRO A 9 -12.04 -15.42 3.14
CA PRO A 9 -13.29 -14.94 2.56
C PRO A 9 -14.14 -14.12 3.53
N ASP A 10 -13.85 -14.14 4.84
CA ASP A 10 -14.53 -13.31 5.84
C ASP A 10 -13.94 -11.88 5.88
N ILE A 11 -12.75 -11.66 5.31
CA ILE A 11 -12.09 -10.36 5.24
C ILE A 11 -12.33 -9.72 3.87
N ARG A 12 -13.12 -8.64 3.86
CA ARG A 12 -13.46 -7.91 2.62
C ARG A 12 -12.42 -6.86 2.22
N MET A 13 -11.60 -6.40 3.15
CA MET A 13 -10.59 -5.38 2.90
C MET A 13 -9.32 -5.65 3.72
N VAL A 14 -8.17 -5.57 3.05
CA VAL A 14 -6.84 -5.66 3.68
C VAL A 14 -6.04 -4.41 3.32
N LEU A 15 -5.58 -3.70 4.35
CA LEU A 15 -4.66 -2.57 4.21
C LEU A 15 -3.22 -3.04 4.42
N LEU A 16 -2.41 -2.91 3.38
CA LEU A 16 -0.96 -3.14 3.41
C LEU A 16 -0.28 -1.79 3.57
N ASP A 17 -0.18 -1.34 4.82
CA ASP A 17 0.37 -0.03 5.14
C ASP A 17 1.89 0.02 4.88
N GLU A 18 2.32 1.06 4.17
CA GLU A 18 3.72 1.34 3.79
C GLU A 18 4.44 0.21 3.01
N ILE A 19 3.68 -0.71 2.38
CA ILE A 19 4.27 -1.79 1.56
C ILE A 19 5.11 -1.27 0.40
N ASN A 20 4.74 -0.12 -0.18
CA ASN A 20 5.50 0.49 -1.26
C ASN A 20 6.93 0.85 -0.82
N ILE A 21 7.12 1.20 0.45
CA ILE A 21 8.44 1.48 1.02
C ILE A 21 9.25 0.19 1.14
N ALA A 22 8.65 -0.90 1.61
CA ALA A 22 9.33 -2.20 1.70
C ALA A 22 9.77 -2.71 0.31
N LEU A 23 8.92 -2.55 -0.70
CA LEU A 23 9.23 -2.92 -2.08
C LEU A 23 10.29 -2.01 -2.70
N ARG A 24 10.26 -0.70 -2.42
CA ARG A 24 11.28 0.25 -2.89
C ARG A 24 12.68 -0.12 -2.39
N TYR A 25 12.80 -0.63 -1.17
CA TYR A 25 14.07 -1.06 -0.59
C TYR A 25 14.40 -2.54 -0.86
N ASP A 26 13.64 -3.19 -1.75
CA ASP A 26 13.81 -4.59 -2.16
C ASP A 26 13.81 -5.58 -0.97
N TYR A 27 13.11 -5.23 0.11
CA TYR A 27 12.85 -6.17 1.23
C TYR A 27 11.82 -7.24 0.84
N LEU A 28 11.06 -6.98 -0.21
CA LEU A 28 10.10 -7.89 -0.84
C LEU A 28 10.34 -7.87 -2.34
N ASP A 29 10.17 -9.04 -2.98
CA ASP A 29 10.18 -9.13 -4.44
C ASP A 29 8.84 -8.65 -5.01
N VAL A 30 8.89 -7.61 -5.85
CA VAL A 30 7.70 -7.07 -6.53
C VAL A 30 7.05 -8.09 -7.43
N ALA A 31 7.83 -8.98 -8.08
CA ALA A 31 7.28 -10.00 -8.95
C ALA A 31 6.44 -11.01 -8.16
N GLU A 32 6.87 -11.38 -6.96
CA GLU A 32 6.10 -12.24 -6.05
C GLU A 32 4.80 -11.58 -5.61
N VAL A 33 4.85 -10.28 -5.26
CA VAL A 33 3.66 -9.53 -4.83
C VAL A 33 2.65 -9.39 -5.98
N VAL A 34 3.12 -9.01 -7.17
CA VAL A 34 2.27 -8.88 -8.37
C VAL A 34 1.62 -10.20 -8.73
N ALA A 35 2.40 -11.30 -8.75
CA ALA A 35 1.87 -12.63 -9.05
C ALA A 35 0.80 -13.03 -8.03
N PHE A 36 1.06 -12.85 -6.74
CA PHE A 36 0.09 -13.15 -5.70
C PHE A 36 -1.20 -12.34 -5.83
N LEU A 37 -1.11 -11.02 -6.03
CA LEU A 37 -2.27 -10.14 -6.14
C LEU A 37 -3.11 -10.41 -7.39
N ARG A 38 -2.47 -10.83 -8.48
CA ARG A 38 -3.14 -11.17 -9.73
C ARG A 38 -3.80 -12.56 -9.67
N ASP A 39 -3.07 -13.55 -9.17
CA ASP A 39 -3.42 -14.96 -9.36
C ASP A 39 -4.16 -15.57 -8.16
N GLU A 40 -3.99 -15.00 -6.95
CA GLU A 40 -4.49 -15.62 -5.71
C GLU A 40 -5.40 -14.72 -4.87
N LYS A 41 -5.48 -13.42 -5.15
CA LYS A 41 -6.40 -12.50 -4.46
C LYS A 41 -7.84 -12.86 -4.83
N PRO A 42 -8.72 -13.16 -3.85
CA PRO A 42 -10.14 -13.34 -4.15
C PRO A 42 -10.75 -12.11 -4.82
N GLU A 43 -11.71 -12.34 -5.71
CA GLU A 43 -12.35 -11.28 -6.51
C GLU A 43 -12.99 -10.20 -5.61
N MET A 44 -13.68 -10.63 -4.54
CA MET A 44 -14.40 -9.75 -3.62
C MET A 44 -13.54 -9.18 -2.48
N THR A 45 -12.23 -9.42 -2.47
CA THR A 45 -11.31 -8.85 -1.48
C THR A 45 -10.62 -7.61 -2.03
N HIS A 46 -10.86 -6.48 -1.38
CA HIS A 46 -10.14 -5.23 -1.66
C HIS A 46 -8.79 -5.22 -0.96
N VAL A 47 -7.72 -4.89 -1.68
CA VAL A 47 -6.38 -4.75 -1.11
C VAL A 47 -5.90 -3.33 -1.37
N VAL A 48 -5.56 -2.59 -0.31
CA VAL A 48 -5.07 -1.21 -0.39
C VAL A 48 -3.59 -1.21 -0.06
N LEU A 49 -2.78 -0.66 -0.96
CA LEU A 49 -1.33 -0.55 -0.80
C LEU A 49 -0.99 0.92 -0.58
N THR A 50 -0.34 1.25 0.53
CA THR A 50 0.08 2.64 0.82
C THR A 50 1.60 2.77 0.83
N GLY A 51 2.05 4.01 0.95
CA GLY A 51 3.44 4.40 0.95
C GLY A 51 3.89 5.02 -0.37
N ARG A 52 5.03 5.69 -0.32
CA ARG A 52 5.53 6.51 -1.43
C ARG A 52 6.23 5.67 -2.49
N ASN A 53 6.15 6.10 -3.75
CA ASN A 53 6.89 5.54 -4.88
C ASN A 53 6.56 4.07 -5.15
N ALA A 54 5.26 3.77 -5.34
CA ALA A 54 4.84 2.48 -5.85
C ALA A 54 5.62 2.12 -7.13
N LYS A 55 6.08 0.87 -7.25
CA LYS A 55 6.78 0.42 -8.46
C LYS A 55 5.80 0.37 -9.64
N PRO A 56 6.25 0.62 -10.89
CA PRO A 56 5.39 0.63 -12.07
C PRO A 56 4.51 -0.61 -12.21
N GLU A 57 5.03 -1.78 -11.88
CA GLU A 57 4.33 -3.06 -11.97
C GLU A 57 3.09 -3.11 -11.06
N LEU A 58 3.13 -2.46 -9.90
CA LEU A 58 1.96 -2.34 -9.03
C LEU A 58 0.96 -1.31 -9.54
N ILE A 59 1.45 -0.22 -10.13
CA ILE A 59 0.59 0.82 -10.72
C ILE A 59 -0.18 0.26 -11.92
N GLU A 60 0.48 -0.53 -12.77
CA GLU A 60 -0.13 -1.20 -13.91
C GLU A 60 -1.14 -2.28 -13.51
N LEU A 61 -0.91 -2.98 -12.40
CA LEU A 61 -1.83 -4.00 -11.89
C LEU A 61 -3.09 -3.41 -11.22
N ALA A 62 -2.97 -2.23 -10.60
CA ALA A 62 -4.02 -1.68 -9.74
C ALA A 62 -5.23 -1.17 -10.52
N ASP A 63 -6.43 -1.48 -10.02
CA ASP A 63 -7.69 -0.94 -10.57
C ASP A 63 -7.82 0.58 -10.34
N LEU A 64 -7.23 1.08 -9.25
CA LEU A 64 -7.25 2.48 -8.86
C LEU A 64 -5.89 2.88 -8.28
N VAL A 65 -5.34 3.98 -8.78
CA VAL A 65 -4.12 4.60 -8.27
C VAL A 65 -4.42 6.06 -7.92
N THR A 66 -4.11 6.45 -6.70
CA THR A 66 -4.20 7.85 -6.25
C THR A 66 -2.83 8.33 -5.78
N GLU A 67 -2.36 9.45 -6.35
CA GLU A 67 -1.11 10.09 -5.96
C GLU A 67 -1.38 11.30 -5.06
N MET A 68 -0.83 11.26 -3.83
CA MET A 68 -0.93 12.37 -2.89
C MET A 68 0.27 13.32 -3.05
N THR A 69 0.08 14.42 -3.79
CA THR A 69 1.10 15.46 -3.95
C THR A 69 1.09 16.44 -2.77
N LEU A 70 2.25 16.65 -2.14
CA LEU A 70 2.41 17.58 -1.03
C LEU A 70 2.35 19.06 -1.49
N VAL A 71 1.16 19.66 -1.47
CA VAL A 71 0.99 21.09 -1.80
C VAL A 71 1.47 22.01 -0.66
N LYS A 72 1.13 21.67 0.59
CA LYS A 72 1.53 22.41 1.79
C LYS A 72 1.57 21.46 2.99
N HIS A 73 2.50 21.69 3.92
CA HIS A 73 2.59 20.88 5.15
C HIS A 73 3.06 21.73 6.35
N PRO A 74 2.43 21.65 7.53
CA PRO A 74 2.81 22.39 8.75
C PRO A 74 4.27 22.18 9.16
N PHE A 75 4.79 20.96 8.96
CA PHE A 75 6.21 20.63 9.16
C PHE A 75 7.18 21.60 8.48
N ARG A 76 6.85 22.10 7.27
CA ARG A 76 7.70 23.09 6.57
C ARG A 76 7.69 24.48 7.24
N SER A 77 6.75 24.72 8.15
CA SER A 77 6.66 25.91 8.99
C SER A 77 7.17 25.65 10.43
N GLY A 78 7.87 24.55 10.66
CA GLY A 78 8.49 24.22 11.95
C GLY A 78 7.54 23.57 12.97
N ILE A 79 6.29 23.28 12.60
CA ILE A 79 5.33 22.58 13.47
C ILE A 79 5.71 21.10 13.51
N LYS A 80 5.97 20.58 14.71
CA LYS A 80 6.29 19.16 14.93
C LYS A 80 5.03 18.29 14.91
N ALA A 81 5.23 16.99 14.76
CA ALA A 81 4.18 15.98 14.84
C ALA A 81 3.41 16.07 16.17
N GLN A 82 2.09 15.94 16.09
CA GLN A 82 1.14 16.05 17.17
C GLN A 82 0.37 14.73 17.29
N ALA A 83 0.18 14.26 18.53
CA ALA A 83 -0.63 13.09 18.81
C ALA A 83 -2.09 13.33 18.38
N GLY A 84 -2.70 12.34 17.74
CA GLY A 84 -4.04 12.41 17.15
C GLY A 84 -4.08 13.04 15.75
N VAL A 85 -2.95 13.50 15.21
CA VAL A 85 -2.86 14.07 13.84
C VAL A 85 -1.86 13.29 13.01
N GLU A 86 -0.60 13.25 13.41
CA GLU A 86 0.46 12.52 12.70
C GLU A 86 0.67 11.09 13.24
N PHE A 87 0.29 10.82 14.49
CA PHE A 87 0.38 9.51 15.14
C PHE A 87 -0.62 9.34 16.27
#